data_AF-A0A250XKX4-F1
#
_entry.id   AF-A0A250XKX4-F1
#
_cell.length_a   1.000
_cell.length_b   1.000
_cell.length_c   1.000
_cell.angle_alpha   90.00
_cell.angle_beta   90.00
_cell.angle_gamma   90.00
#
_symmetry.space_group_name_H-M   'P 1'
#
loop_
_entity.id
_entity.type
_entity.pdbx_description
1 polymer ?
#
loop_
_entity_poly.entity_id
_entity_poly.type
_entity_poly.pdbx_seq_one_letter_code
_entity_poly.pdbx_strand_id
1 'polypeptide(L)'
;MNLNMLLRRQYELKRLHDARCLSTCRHYGTTLIVPTQTTHLNRGERPRDASCHGFFGSLFGGAGKAMVKTADKQPAVPSLEDLGEQPEEVLIAETRQADGSSAQIIFKNKATVSAEDLEKLCVKVDWPARPIRKVETALKNSYLVCSLILRITRPHSQDSQGSPEVLSESLVGMARATSDHAFNATIWDVLVDPEYQGQGLGRALVEQMVRSLLRKDISNITLFADSKVLDFYKQLGFEADPSGIKGKTFGLD
;
A
#
# COMPACT_ATOMS: atom_id res chain seq x y z
N MET A 1 -21.45 2.85 23.13
CA MET A 1 -20.89 3.67 22.04
C MET A 1 -20.18 2.74 21.08
N ASN A 2 -20.62 2.66 19.82
CA ASN A 2 -20.16 1.65 18.86
C ASN A 2 -18.71 1.92 18.44
N LEU A 3 -17.86 0.88 18.31
CA LEU A 3 -16.46 0.95 17.88
C LEU A 3 -16.31 1.77 16.57
N ASN A 4 -17.30 1.63 15.68
CA ASN A 4 -17.42 2.38 14.43
C ASN A 4 -17.60 3.90 14.61
N MET A 5 -18.14 4.37 15.75
CA MET A 5 -18.28 5.80 16.05
C MET A 5 -17.01 6.44 16.60
N LEU A 6 -16.21 5.69 17.38
CA LEU A 6 -14.99 6.22 18.00
C LEU A 6 -13.87 6.39 16.96
N LEU A 7 -13.71 5.43 16.04
CA LEU A 7 -12.76 5.54 14.92
C LEU A 7 -13.16 6.65 13.93
N ARG A 8 -14.47 6.87 13.69
CA ARG A 8 -14.97 7.99 12.87
C ARG A 8 -14.56 9.35 13.42
N ARG A 9 -14.53 9.53 14.74
CA ARG A 9 -14.32 10.83 15.37
C ARG A 9 -12.87 11.33 15.31
N GLN A 10 -11.89 10.44 15.18
CA GLN A 10 -10.48 10.83 15.01
C GLN A 10 -10.13 11.30 13.59
N TYR A 11 -10.91 10.91 12.57
CA TYR A 11 -10.59 11.18 11.15
C TYR A 11 -11.56 12.16 10.46
N GLU A 12 -12.56 12.69 11.16
CA GLU A 12 -13.58 13.61 10.60
C GLU A 12 -13.06 15.02 10.20
N LEU A 13 -11.77 15.31 10.32
CA LEU A 13 -11.18 16.60 9.91
C LEU A 13 -10.69 16.67 8.44
N LYS A 14 -10.91 15.62 7.63
CA LYS A 14 -10.71 15.68 6.17
C LYS A 14 -11.86 14.97 5.42
N ARG A 15 -13.02 15.62 5.34
CA ARG A 15 -14.06 15.40 4.31
C ARG A 15 -13.46 15.76 2.92
N LEU A 16 -13.82 15.18 1.77
CA LEU A 16 -15.08 14.60 1.29
C LEU A 16 -14.81 13.71 0.04
N HIS A 17 -15.69 12.73 -0.15
CA HIS A 17 -16.04 11.97 -1.38
C HIS A 17 -15.17 10.77 -1.83
N ASP A 18 -15.90 9.67 -2.09
CA ASP A 18 -15.57 8.41 -2.78
C ASP A 18 -14.68 7.36 -2.09
N ALA A 19 -15.30 6.50 -1.29
CA ALA A 19 -14.66 5.28 -0.75
C ALA A 19 -15.62 4.09 -0.55
N ARG A 20 -16.60 3.90 -1.45
CA ARG A 20 -17.56 2.78 -1.38
C ARG A 20 -17.16 1.53 -2.17
N CYS A 21 -15.97 1.52 -2.78
CA CYS A 21 -15.53 0.35 -3.52
C CYS A 21 -14.01 0.27 -3.43
N LEU A 22 -13.49 -0.49 -2.47
CA LEU A 22 -12.08 -0.90 -2.44
C LEU A 22 -11.99 -2.38 -2.80
N SER A 23 -12.69 -2.77 -3.87
CA SER A 23 -12.61 -4.12 -4.41
C SER A 23 -12.15 -4.04 -5.86
N THR A 24 -10.94 -4.52 -6.14
CA THR A 24 -10.52 -4.80 -7.52
C THR A 24 -11.35 -5.96 -8.05
N CYS A 25 -12.27 -5.68 -8.98
CA CYS A 25 -13.14 -6.72 -9.52
C CYS A 25 -12.40 -7.59 -10.56
N ARG A 26 -12.73 -8.88 -10.55
CA ARG A 26 -12.00 -10.00 -11.16
C ARG A 26 -12.08 -10.13 -12.69
N HIS A 27 -12.93 -9.38 -13.37
CA HIS A 27 -13.12 -9.53 -14.81
C HIS A 27 -13.38 -8.16 -15.42
N TYR A 28 -12.54 -7.78 -16.38
CA TYR A 28 -12.59 -6.53 -17.17
C TYR A 28 -12.24 -5.27 -16.37
N GLY A 29 -10.95 -4.92 -16.38
CA GLY A 29 -10.46 -3.67 -15.79
C GLY A 29 -9.39 -3.03 -16.65
N THR A 30 -9.28 -1.70 -16.56
CA THR A 30 -8.17 -0.94 -17.15
C THR A 30 -6.87 -1.34 -16.45
N THR A 31 -5.80 -1.49 -17.22
CA THR A 31 -4.48 -1.78 -16.65
C THR A 31 -3.92 -0.51 -16.04
N LEU A 32 -3.58 -0.62 -14.77
CA LEU A 32 -2.92 0.43 -14.00
C LEU A 32 -1.49 -0.01 -13.71
N ILE A 33 -0.54 0.87 -13.97
CA ILE A 33 0.89 0.64 -13.75
C ILE A 33 1.42 1.73 -12.83
N VAL A 34 2.28 1.39 -11.87
CA VAL A 34 3.12 2.41 -11.21
C VAL A 34 4.29 2.68 -12.15
N PRO A 35 4.41 3.88 -12.76
CA PRO A 35 5.56 4.18 -13.59
C PRO A 35 6.82 4.23 -12.71
N THR A 36 7.72 3.27 -12.87
CA THR A 36 9.10 3.47 -12.43
C THR A 36 9.72 4.47 -13.39
N GLN A 37 10.09 5.66 -12.91
CA GLN A 37 10.97 6.52 -13.69
C GLN A 37 12.22 5.71 -14.00
N THR A 38 12.47 5.48 -15.29
CA THR A 38 13.69 4.87 -15.78
C THR A 38 14.83 5.82 -15.43
N THR A 39 15.47 5.63 -14.28
CA THR A 39 16.80 6.18 -14.08
C THR A 39 17.67 5.56 -15.16
N HIS A 40 17.97 6.34 -16.19
CA HIS A 40 19.06 6.06 -17.09
C HIS A 40 20.31 5.82 -16.23
N LEU A 41 20.63 4.55 -16.01
CA LEU A 41 21.94 4.10 -15.58
C LEU A 41 22.92 4.51 -16.68
N ASN A 42 23.40 5.75 -16.63
CA ASN A 42 24.60 6.15 -17.31
C ASN A 42 25.75 5.36 -16.70
N ARG A 43 26.08 4.23 -17.33
CA ARG A 43 27.35 3.53 -17.13
C ARG A 43 28.48 4.52 -17.32
N GLY A 44 29.40 4.50 -16.36
CA GLY A 44 30.33 5.58 -16.11
C GLY A 44 31.34 5.84 -17.23
N GLU A 45 31.58 7.11 -17.45
CA GLU A 45 32.88 7.61 -17.85
C GLU A 45 33.44 8.42 -16.67
N ARG A 46 34.56 7.95 -16.13
CA ARG A 46 35.33 8.65 -15.10
C ARG A 46 36.14 9.76 -15.77
N PRO A 47 36.14 11.00 -15.25
CA PRO A 47 37.29 11.88 -15.38
C PRO A 47 38.19 11.70 -14.16
N ARG A 48 39.49 11.57 -14.43
CA ARG A 48 40.57 11.55 -13.47
C ARG A 48 40.84 12.95 -12.91
N ASP A 49 41.45 12.91 -11.74
CA ASP A 49 42.29 13.93 -11.09
C ASP A 49 41.62 15.15 -10.46
N ALA A 50 41.61 15.08 -9.12
CA ALA A 50 41.57 16.18 -8.21
C ALA A 50 42.87 17.01 -8.30
N SER A 51 42.72 18.33 -8.31
CA SER A 51 43.72 19.25 -7.78
C SER A 51 42.99 20.41 -7.12
N CYS A 52 43.10 20.43 -5.79
CA CYS A 52 42.73 21.56 -4.94
C CYS A 52 43.64 22.74 -5.25
N HIS A 53 43.13 23.98 -5.18
CA HIS A 53 43.81 25.19 -4.69
C HIS A 53 42.83 26.38 -4.82
N GLY A 54 42.87 27.32 -3.87
CA GLY A 54 42.53 28.71 -4.17
C GLY A 54 41.39 29.34 -3.38
N PHE A 55 41.78 29.97 -2.29
CA PHE A 55 41.04 30.93 -1.47
C PHE A 55 41.13 32.36 -2.09
N PHE A 56 40.19 33.25 -1.74
CA PHE A 56 40.02 34.69 -2.10
C PHE A 56 39.26 35.09 -3.40
N GLY A 57 38.30 36.02 -3.24
CA GLY A 57 37.88 36.92 -4.32
C GLY A 57 36.50 37.59 -4.22
N SER A 58 36.34 38.54 -3.30
CA SER A 58 35.54 39.78 -3.36
C SER A 58 34.24 39.91 -4.21
N LEU A 59 33.15 40.29 -3.52
CA LEU A 59 32.33 41.50 -3.74
C LEU A 59 32.49 42.24 -5.09
N PHE A 60 31.41 42.28 -5.89
CA PHE A 60 30.77 43.42 -6.60
C PHE A 60 29.49 42.81 -7.25
N GLY A 61 28.26 43.26 -6.96
CA GLY A 61 27.67 44.52 -7.44
C GLY A 61 26.93 44.28 -8.77
N GLY A 62 25.59 44.25 -8.77
CA GLY A 62 24.82 44.24 -10.02
C GLY A 62 23.37 43.76 -9.90
N ALA A 63 22.44 44.70 -9.85
CA ALA A 63 21.01 44.45 -9.91
C ALA A 63 20.60 43.90 -11.28
N GLY A 64 19.94 42.73 -11.28
CA GLY A 64 19.29 42.15 -12.45
C GLY A 64 18.06 41.39 -12.00
N LYS A 65 16.87 41.91 -12.34
CA LYS A 65 15.59 41.22 -12.14
C LYS A 65 15.59 39.92 -12.94
N ALA A 66 15.68 38.78 -12.28
CA ALA A 66 15.48 37.47 -12.90
C ALA A 66 14.14 36.88 -12.43
N MET A 67 13.31 36.59 -13.42
CA MET A 67 11.99 36.00 -13.37
C MET A 67 12.06 34.61 -12.70
N VAL A 68 11.40 34.46 -11.55
CA VAL A 68 11.27 33.17 -10.84
C VAL A 68 10.43 32.23 -11.69
N LYS A 69 11.08 31.28 -12.38
CA LYS A 69 10.42 30.06 -12.86
C LYS A 69 10.12 29.21 -11.63
N THR A 70 8.86 29.15 -11.23
CA THR A 70 8.37 28.11 -10.33
C THR A 70 8.47 26.77 -11.06
N ALA A 71 9.58 26.06 -10.83
CA ALA A 71 9.68 24.66 -11.16
C ALA A 71 8.70 23.90 -10.27
N ASP A 72 7.71 23.29 -10.91
CA ASP A 72 6.75 22.39 -10.28
C ASP A 72 7.51 21.23 -9.64
N LYS A 73 7.57 21.23 -8.31
CA LYS A 73 8.34 20.26 -7.54
C LYS A 73 7.49 18.99 -7.43
N GLN A 74 7.58 18.13 -8.45
CA GLN A 74 7.04 16.77 -8.38
C GLN A 74 7.58 16.08 -7.11
N PRO A 75 6.73 15.35 -6.36
CA PRO A 75 7.18 14.64 -5.17
C PRO A 75 8.18 13.56 -5.57
N ALA A 76 9.41 13.66 -5.07
CA ALA A 76 10.46 12.70 -5.32
C ALA A 76 10.07 11.32 -4.74
N VAL A 77 10.15 10.29 -5.57
CA VAL A 77 10.03 8.89 -5.12
C VAL A 77 11.31 8.56 -4.32
N PRO A 78 11.21 7.94 -3.14
CA PRO A 78 12.40 7.62 -2.33
C PRO A 78 13.34 6.66 -3.06
N SER A 79 14.65 6.90 -2.95
CA SER A 79 15.72 6.00 -3.40
C SER A 79 15.59 4.62 -2.75
N LEU A 80 15.89 3.55 -3.51
CA LEU A 80 15.91 2.15 -3.03
C LEU A 80 16.84 1.95 -1.82
N GLU A 81 17.90 2.76 -1.73
CA GLU A 81 18.92 2.70 -0.68
C GLU A 81 18.45 3.26 0.68
N ASP A 82 17.31 3.98 0.73
CA ASP A 82 16.74 4.52 1.97
C ASP A 82 15.69 3.60 2.62
N LEU A 83 15.40 2.46 2.01
CA LEU A 83 14.34 1.56 2.43
C LEU A 83 14.90 0.46 3.34
N GLY A 84 15.07 0.75 4.63
CA GLY A 84 15.47 -0.23 5.64
C GLY A 84 14.58 -1.48 5.73
N GLU A 85 14.92 -2.43 6.62
CA GLU A 85 14.07 -3.59 6.89
C GLU A 85 12.66 -3.14 7.26
N GLN A 86 11.63 -3.66 6.57
CA GLN A 86 10.26 -3.35 7.00
C GLN A 86 9.89 -4.29 8.12
N PRO A 87 9.30 -3.75 9.18
CA PRO A 87 8.73 -4.57 10.24
C PRO A 87 7.67 -5.52 9.66
N GLU A 88 7.64 -6.73 10.19
CA GLU A 88 6.64 -7.73 9.81
C GLU A 88 5.23 -7.30 10.24
N GLU A 89 5.12 -6.57 11.35
CA GLU A 89 3.86 -6.01 11.83
C GLU A 89 3.96 -4.49 12.04
N VAL A 90 2.94 -3.74 11.62
CA VAL A 90 2.82 -2.30 11.83
C VAL A 90 1.45 -1.98 12.40
N LEU A 91 1.41 -1.29 13.54
CA LEU A 91 0.16 -0.75 14.09
C LEU A 91 -0.30 0.43 13.23
N ILE A 92 -1.46 0.29 12.60
CA ILE A 92 -2.07 1.31 11.72
C ILE A 92 -2.98 2.24 12.52
N ALA A 93 -3.77 1.68 13.43
CA ALA A 93 -4.69 2.43 14.26
C ALA A 93 -4.91 1.72 15.60
N GLU A 94 -5.16 2.49 16.66
CA GLU A 94 -5.52 1.97 17.97
C GLU A 94 -6.66 2.79 18.56
N THR A 95 -7.60 2.13 19.22
CA THR A 95 -8.69 2.78 19.96
C THR A 95 -8.92 2.07 21.28
N ARG A 96 -8.78 2.82 22.37
CA ARG A 96 -9.09 2.33 23.73
C ARG A 96 -10.59 2.41 23.98
N GLN A 97 -11.11 1.36 24.60
CA GLN A 97 -12.50 1.21 25.00
C GLN A 97 -12.69 1.57 26.47
N ALA A 98 -13.94 1.83 26.87
CA ALA A 98 -14.28 2.24 28.24
C ALA A 98 -14.05 1.13 29.28
N ASP A 99 -14.07 -0.14 28.87
CA ASP A 99 -13.77 -1.31 29.71
C ASP A 99 -12.26 -1.55 29.88
N GLY A 100 -11.42 -0.65 29.37
CA GLY A 100 -9.96 -0.76 29.39
C GLY A 100 -9.37 -1.60 28.25
N SER A 101 -10.19 -2.29 27.46
CA SER A 101 -9.71 -3.01 26.27
C SER A 101 -9.23 -2.06 25.17
N SER A 102 -8.41 -2.57 24.25
CA SER A 102 -7.91 -1.81 23.10
C SER A 102 -8.18 -2.56 21.80
N ALA A 103 -8.74 -1.86 20.81
CA ALA A 103 -8.92 -2.34 19.46
C ALA A 103 -7.79 -1.80 18.57
N GLN A 104 -7.02 -2.70 17.96
CA GLN A 104 -5.85 -2.37 17.15
C GLN A 104 -6.05 -2.88 15.73
N ILE A 105 -5.75 -2.05 14.73
CA ILE A 105 -5.63 -2.47 13.33
C ILE A 105 -4.15 -2.63 13.04
N ILE A 106 -3.74 -3.85 12.71
CA ILE A 106 -2.35 -4.22 12.52
C ILE A 106 -2.16 -4.66 11.08
N PHE A 107 -1.27 -3.98 10.36
CA PHE A 107 -0.79 -4.44 9.07
C PHE A 107 0.24 -5.54 9.28
N LYS A 108 0.13 -6.64 8.55
CA LYS A 108 1.14 -7.71 8.52
C LYS A 108 1.71 -7.89 7.12
N ASN A 109 3.03 -7.83 7.00
CA ASN A 109 3.78 -8.13 5.79
C ASN A 109 4.08 -9.62 5.73
N LYS A 110 3.84 -10.28 4.59
CA LYS A 110 3.93 -11.76 4.45
C LYS A 110 3.01 -12.51 5.42
N ALA A 111 1.76 -12.06 5.52
CA ALA A 111 0.79 -12.64 6.42
C ALA A 111 0.43 -14.08 6.03
N THR A 112 0.39 -14.99 7.02
CA THR A 112 -0.28 -16.28 6.86
C THR A 112 -1.78 -16.06 6.95
N VAL A 113 -2.46 -16.09 5.80
CA VAL A 113 -3.92 -15.93 5.71
C VAL A 113 -4.53 -17.28 5.38
N SER A 114 -5.52 -17.72 6.17
CA SER A 114 -6.27 -18.94 5.86
C SER A 114 -7.21 -18.69 4.68
N ALA A 115 -7.40 -19.70 3.84
CA ALA A 115 -8.35 -19.59 2.72
C ALA A 115 -9.79 -19.36 3.22
N GLU A 116 -10.14 -19.94 4.37
CA GLU A 116 -11.45 -19.77 4.99
C GLU A 116 -11.70 -18.33 5.44
N ASP A 117 -10.74 -17.68 6.10
CA ASP A 117 -10.90 -16.30 6.54
C ASP A 117 -10.90 -15.32 5.37
N LEU A 118 -10.11 -15.60 4.33
CA LEU A 118 -10.20 -14.86 3.09
C LEU A 118 -11.58 -15.01 2.44
N GLU A 119 -12.14 -16.22 2.34
CA GLU A 119 -13.47 -16.40 1.77
C GLU A 119 -14.56 -15.72 2.60
N LYS A 120 -14.49 -15.79 3.94
CA LYS A 120 -15.40 -15.01 4.81
C LYS A 120 -15.35 -13.52 4.50
N LEU A 121 -14.14 -12.98 4.30
CA LEU A 121 -13.97 -11.57 3.93
C LEU A 121 -14.48 -11.27 2.50
N CYS A 122 -14.25 -12.18 1.54
CA CYS A 122 -14.77 -12.06 0.18
C CYS A 122 -16.30 -11.97 0.14
N VAL A 123 -17.00 -12.80 0.93
CA VAL A 123 -18.46 -12.73 1.04
C VAL A 123 -18.92 -11.36 1.55
N LYS A 124 -18.22 -10.76 2.52
CA LYS A 124 -18.57 -9.42 3.02
C LYS A 124 -18.45 -8.32 1.98
N VAL A 125 -17.56 -8.45 0.99
CA VAL A 125 -17.38 -7.47 -0.10
C VAL A 125 -18.15 -7.86 -1.37
N ASP A 126 -19.17 -8.72 -1.24
CA ASP A 126 -20.02 -9.20 -2.33
C ASP A 126 -19.27 -9.92 -3.46
N TRP A 127 -18.16 -10.59 -3.14
CA TRP A 127 -17.47 -11.44 -4.10
C TRP A 127 -18.06 -12.86 -4.12
N PRO A 128 -18.17 -13.48 -5.31
CA PRO A 128 -18.65 -14.85 -5.40
C PRO A 128 -17.67 -15.79 -4.71
N ALA A 129 -18.23 -16.74 -3.95
CA ALA A 129 -17.45 -17.77 -3.27
C ALA A 129 -16.66 -18.63 -4.27
N ARG A 130 -15.48 -19.05 -3.85
CA ARG A 130 -14.50 -19.77 -4.66
C ARG A 130 -14.23 -21.14 -4.03
N PRO A 131 -13.85 -22.16 -4.81
CA PRO A 131 -13.43 -23.43 -4.25
C PRO A 131 -12.22 -23.25 -3.33
N ILE A 132 -12.35 -23.58 -2.04
CA ILE A 132 -11.33 -23.37 -1.01
C ILE A 132 -9.95 -23.87 -1.43
N ARG A 133 -9.86 -25.09 -1.99
CA ARG A 133 -8.59 -25.67 -2.48
C ARG A 133 -7.88 -24.81 -3.53
N LYS A 134 -8.63 -24.12 -4.39
CA LYS A 134 -8.05 -23.19 -5.38
C LYS A 134 -7.56 -21.90 -4.72
N VAL A 135 -8.27 -21.42 -3.70
CA VAL A 135 -7.86 -20.24 -2.91
C VAL A 135 -6.58 -20.52 -2.14
N GLU A 136 -6.48 -21.67 -1.46
CA GLU A 136 -5.26 -22.13 -0.78
C GLU A 136 -4.07 -22.18 -1.74
N THR A 137 -4.29 -22.77 -2.93
CA THR A 137 -3.26 -22.84 -3.98
C THR A 137 -2.83 -21.44 -4.43
N ALA A 138 -3.79 -20.53 -4.64
CA ALA A 138 -3.48 -19.16 -5.06
C ALA A 138 -2.69 -18.39 -3.98
N LEU A 139 -3.05 -18.55 -2.70
CA LEU A 139 -2.33 -17.96 -1.58
C LEU A 139 -0.89 -18.50 -1.49
N LYS A 140 -0.73 -19.83 -1.57
CA LYS A 140 0.58 -20.50 -1.53
C LYS A 140 1.52 -20.06 -2.66
N ASN A 141 0.99 -19.80 -3.85
CA ASN A 141 1.76 -19.40 -5.03
C ASN A 141 1.82 -17.88 -5.24
N SER A 142 1.39 -17.09 -4.25
CA SER A 142 1.53 -15.64 -4.31
C SER A 142 2.89 -15.22 -3.79
N TYR A 143 3.52 -14.28 -4.50
CA TYR A 143 4.82 -13.75 -4.12
C TYR A 143 4.74 -12.91 -2.84
N LEU A 144 3.64 -12.18 -2.67
CA LEU A 144 3.39 -11.35 -1.50
C LEU A 144 1.91 -11.35 -1.11
N VAL A 145 1.65 -11.61 0.16
CA VAL A 145 0.35 -11.44 0.81
C VAL A 145 0.53 -10.48 1.97
N CYS A 146 -0.27 -9.41 1.99
CA CYS A 146 -0.35 -8.46 3.10
C CYS A 146 -1.75 -8.52 3.70
N SER A 147 -1.88 -8.36 5.01
CA SER A 147 -3.18 -8.35 5.68
C SER A 147 -3.33 -7.17 6.64
N LEU A 148 -4.59 -6.84 6.93
CA LEU A 148 -5.00 -6.02 8.06
C LEU A 148 -5.72 -6.92 9.05
N ILE A 149 -5.23 -6.97 10.28
CA ILE A 149 -5.77 -7.75 11.38
C ILE A 149 -6.36 -6.79 12.41
N LEU A 150 -7.63 -6.97 12.76
CA LEU A 150 -8.21 -6.38 13.96
C LEU A 150 -7.81 -7.27 15.14
N ARG A 151 -7.06 -6.70 16.08
CA ARG A 151 -6.69 -7.35 17.34
C ARG A 151 -7.37 -6.63 18.50
N ILE A 152 -8.14 -7.36 19.29
CA ILE A 152 -8.70 -6.84 20.55
C ILE A 152 -7.84 -7.34 21.70
N THR A 153 -7.35 -6.41 22.53
CA THR A 153 -6.51 -6.73 23.70
C THR A 153 -7.10 -6.18 24.99
N ARG A 154 -6.76 -6.78 26.13
CA ARG A 154 -7.03 -6.20 27.45
C ARG A 154 -5.76 -6.09 28.29
N PRO A 155 -5.62 -5.02 29.08
CA PRO A 155 -4.58 -4.92 30.09
C PRO A 155 -4.80 -6.00 31.15
N HIS A 156 -3.70 -6.61 31.61
CA HIS A 156 -3.76 -7.64 32.63
C HIS A 156 -4.16 -7.02 33.99
N SER A 157 -5.05 -7.68 34.73
CA SER A 157 -5.73 -7.07 35.87
C SER A 157 -4.93 -7.04 37.17
N GLN A 158 -3.80 -7.75 37.29
CA GLN A 158 -2.91 -7.65 38.46
C GLN A 158 -1.44 -7.85 38.02
N ASP A 159 -0.57 -6.94 38.45
CA ASP A 159 0.90 -6.92 38.37
C ASP A 159 1.57 -6.79 36.97
N SER A 160 1.61 -5.53 36.51
CA SER A 160 2.60 -4.75 35.73
C SER A 160 3.80 -5.37 34.98
N GLN A 161 3.86 -6.67 34.62
CA GLN A 161 4.91 -7.22 33.75
C GLN A 161 4.42 -8.19 32.66
N GLY A 162 3.11 -8.43 32.56
CA GLY A 162 2.53 -9.24 31.47
C GLY A 162 2.30 -8.42 30.19
N SER A 163 2.58 -9.02 29.03
CA SER A 163 2.05 -8.53 27.75
C SER A 163 0.51 -8.51 27.78
N PRO A 164 -0.16 -7.56 27.11
CA PRO A 164 -1.63 -7.51 27.05
C PRO A 164 -2.23 -8.84 26.60
N GLU A 165 -3.36 -9.23 27.20
CA GLU A 165 -4.09 -10.45 26.81
C GLU A 165 -4.80 -10.19 25.47
N VAL A 166 -4.56 -11.03 24.47
CA VAL A 166 -5.27 -10.98 23.18
C VAL A 166 -6.59 -11.73 23.31
N LEU A 167 -7.70 -11.01 23.17
CA LEU A 167 -9.05 -11.56 23.27
C LEU A 167 -9.55 -12.12 21.94
N SER A 168 -9.21 -11.45 20.85
CA SER A 168 -9.57 -11.88 19.51
C SER A 168 -8.66 -11.27 18.45
N GLU A 169 -8.51 -12.01 17.35
CA GLU A 169 -7.93 -11.52 16.10
C GLU A 169 -8.88 -11.87 14.94
N SER A 170 -9.04 -10.93 14.00
CA SER A 170 -9.83 -11.18 12.78
C SER A 170 -9.25 -10.47 11.57
N LEU A 171 -9.37 -11.11 10.40
CA LEU A 171 -8.96 -10.54 9.12
C LEU A 171 -9.98 -9.48 8.68
N VAL A 172 -9.53 -8.23 8.55
CA VAL A 172 -10.36 -7.08 8.10
C VAL A 172 -9.89 -6.46 6.79
N GLY A 173 -8.78 -6.94 6.22
CA GLY A 173 -8.32 -6.56 4.90
C GLY A 173 -7.20 -7.44 4.39
N MET A 174 -7.07 -7.55 3.07
CA MET A 174 -6.01 -8.31 2.42
C MET A 174 -5.62 -7.67 1.09
N ALA A 175 -4.32 -7.69 0.79
CA ALA A 175 -3.79 -7.47 -0.55
C ALA A 175 -2.90 -8.64 -0.98
N ARG A 176 -2.97 -9.03 -2.25
CA ARG A 176 -2.22 -10.19 -2.79
C ARG A 176 -1.61 -9.88 -4.15
N ALA A 177 -0.33 -10.21 -4.32
CA ALA A 177 0.42 -10.04 -5.56
C ALA A 177 1.19 -11.31 -5.97
N THR A 178 1.23 -11.56 -7.29
CA THR A 178 2.17 -12.53 -7.91
C THR A 178 3.34 -11.78 -8.51
N SER A 179 4.47 -12.46 -8.74
CA SER A 179 5.65 -11.86 -9.35
C SER A 179 6.47 -12.92 -10.10
N ASP A 180 7.28 -12.47 -11.05
CA ASP A 180 8.38 -13.25 -11.63
C ASP A 180 9.65 -13.26 -10.75
N HIS A 181 9.57 -12.67 -9.55
CA HIS A 181 10.63 -12.54 -8.57
C HIS A 181 11.80 -11.63 -8.98
N ALA A 182 11.67 -10.88 -10.09
CA ALA A 182 12.73 -10.01 -10.58
C ALA A 182 12.20 -8.65 -11.01
N PHE A 183 11.34 -8.60 -12.03
CA PHE A 183 10.98 -7.35 -12.70
C PHE A 183 9.53 -6.95 -12.44
N ASN A 184 8.64 -7.93 -12.44
CA ASN A 184 7.21 -7.70 -12.56
C ASN A 184 6.46 -8.24 -11.35
N ALA A 185 5.52 -7.45 -10.85
CA ALA A 185 4.46 -7.93 -9.97
C ALA A 185 3.09 -7.45 -10.44
N THR A 186 2.08 -8.28 -10.19
CA THR A 186 0.67 -7.95 -10.43
C THR A 186 -0.12 -8.13 -9.16
N ILE A 187 -0.78 -7.05 -8.71
CA ILE A 187 -1.71 -7.06 -7.58
C ILE A 187 -3.07 -7.52 -8.09
N TRP A 188 -3.59 -8.60 -7.49
CA TRP A 188 -4.83 -9.26 -7.93
C TRP A 188 -6.01 -8.92 -7.04
N ASP A 189 -5.88 -9.23 -5.75
CA ASP A 189 -6.95 -9.06 -4.77
C ASP A 189 -6.54 -7.91 -3.85
N VAL A 190 -7.34 -6.85 -3.81
CA VAL A 190 -7.32 -5.84 -2.75
C VAL A 190 -8.74 -5.72 -2.22
N LEU A 191 -8.92 -6.01 -0.94
CA LEU A 191 -10.20 -5.93 -0.27
C LEU A 191 -10.05 -5.52 1.19
N VAL A 192 -11.02 -4.72 1.65
CA VAL A 192 -11.15 -4.28 3.03
C VAL A 192 -12.60 -4.53 3.44
N ASP A 193 -12.80 -5.06 4.64
CA ASP A 193 -14.11 -5.29 5.23
C ASP A 193 -14.94 -3.99 5.16
N PRO A 194 -16.18 -4.02 4.65
CA PRO A 194 -17.02 -2.82 4.50
C PRO A 194 -17.17 -1.97 5.78
N GLU A 195 -17.17 -2.59 6.96
CA GLU A 195 -17.26 -1.87 8.23
C GLU A 195 -16.03 -0.98 8.50
N TYR A 196 -14.91 -1.32 7.86
CA TYR A 196 -13.60 -0.68 8.02
C TYR A 196 -13.22 0.19 6.81
N GLN A 197 -14.10 0.31 5.81
CA GLN A 197 -13.89 1.19 4.65
C GLN A 197 -14.10 2.67 5.00
N GLY A 198 -13.60 3.57 4.14
CA GLY A 198 -13.68 5.02 4.34
C GLY A 198 -12.74 5.59 5.42
N GLN A 199 -11.89 4.75 6.02
CA GLN A 199 -10.96 5.12 7.09
C GLN A 199 -9.49 5.18 6.61
N GLY A 200 -9.26 5.16 5.29
CA GLY A 200 -7.90 5.16 4.71
C GLY A 200 -7.16 3.82 4.75
N LEU A 201 -7.77 2.76 5.28
CA LEU A 201 -7.14 1.44 5.43
C LEU A 201 -6.75 0.80 4.09
N GLY A 202 -7.59 0.91 3.04
CA GLY A 202 -7.24 0.40 1.71
C GLY A 202 -6.02 1.10 1.11
N ARG A 203 -5.92 2.41 1.33
CA ARG A 203 -4.74 3.20 0.93
C ARG A 203 -3.50 2.72 1.67
N ALA A 204 -3.56 2.62 3.00
CA ALA A 204 -2.43 2.15 3.81
C ALA A 204 -1.98 0.75 3.38
N LEU A 205 -2.93 -0.16 3.13
CA LEU A 205 -2.66 -1.53 2.68
C LEU A 205 -1.94 -1.56 1.34
N VAL A 206 -2.41 -0.80 0.34
CA VAL A 206 -1.78 -0.76 -0.99
C VAL A 206 -0.42 -0.06 -0.94
N GLU A 207 -0.30 1.08 -0.26
CA GLU A 207 0.97 1.80 -0.12
C GLU A 207 2.06 0.92 0.52
N GLN A 208 1.71 0.19 1.58
CA GLN A 208 2.66 -0.72 2.23
C GLN A 208 3.02 -1.92 1.35
N MET A 209 2.07 -2.48 0.60
CA MET A 209 2.36 -3.53 -0.37
C MET A 209 3.32 -3.04 -1.46
N VAL A 210 3.08 -1.86 -2.04
CA VAL A 210 3.96 -1.26 -3.07
C VAL A 210 5.36 -1.03 -2.51
N ARG A 211 5.49 -0.46 -1.30
CA ARG A 211 6.79 -0.31 -0.62
C ARG A 211 7.49 -1.65 -0.41
N SER A 212 6.75 -2.70 -0.08
CA SER A 212 7.30 -4.05 0.05
C SER A 212 7.80 -4.63 -1.26
N LEU A 213 7.09 -4.41 -2.36
CA LEU A 213 7.51 -4.85 -3.69
C LEU A 213 8.75 -4.07 -4.17
N LEU A 214 8.78 -2.75 -4.01
CA LEU A 214 9.92 -1.92 -4.41
C LEU A 214 11.21 -2.31 -3.67
N ARG A 215 11.15 -2.57 -2.37
CA ARG A 215 12.31 -3.07 -1.59
C ARG A 215 12.82 -4.43 -2.02
N LYS A 216 11.97 -5.21 -2.68
CA LYS A 216 12.30 -6.50 -3.26
C LYS A 216 12.84 -6.35 -4.69
N ASP A 217 13.20 -5.12 -5.08
CA ASP A 217 13.71 -4.74 -6.39
C ASP A 217 12.71 -4.97 -7.54
N ILE A 218 11.41 -5.05 -7.22
CA ILE A 218 10.37 -5.15 -8.24
C ILE A 218 10.04 -3.75 -8.75
N SER A 219 10.52 -3.44 -9.95
CA SER A 219 10.33 -2.12 -10.57
C SER A 219 8.96 -1.93 -11.22
N ASN A 220 8.39 -2.99 -11.82
CA ASN A 220 7.12 -2.91 -12.55
C ASN A 220 5.97 -3.52 -11.75
N ILE A 221 5.11 -2.66 -11.19
CA ILE A 221 3.96 -3.08 -10.38
C ILE A 221 2.67 -2.72 -11.12
N THR A 222 1.88 -3.73 -11.40
CA THR A 222 0.65 -3.64 -12.19
C THR A 222 -0.57 -4.07 -11.39
N LEU A 223 -1.74 -3.56 -11.75
CA LEU A 223 -3.03 -4.08 -11.27
C LEU A 223 -4.14 -3.85 -12.30
N PHE A 224 -5.26 -4.55 -12.10
CA PHE A 224 -6.47 -4.35 -12.89
C PHE A 224 -7.56 -3.74 -12.01
N ALA A 225 -8.13 -2.63 -12.45
CA ALA A 225 -9.13 -1.89 -11.70
C ALA A 225 -10.41 -1.69 -12.51
N ASP A 226 -11.55 -1.80 -11.82
CA ASP A 226 -12.83 -1.35 -12.34
C ASP A 226 -12.84 0.18 -12.48
N SER A 227 -13.60 0.69 -13.44
CA SER A 227 -13.88 2.11 -13.65
C SER A 227 -14.16 2.89 -12.36
N LYS A 228 -14.89 2.31 -11.39
CA LYS A 228 -15.31 2.94 -10.14
C LYS A 228 -14.17 3.20 -9.16
N VAL A 229 -13.04 2.50 -9.32
CA VAL A 229 -11.90 2.55 -8.38
C VAL A 229 -10.64 3.12 -9.01
N LEU A 230 -10.72 3.59 -10.27
CA LEU A 230 -9.58 4.18 -10.97
C LEU A 230 -9.03 5.39 -10.23
N ASP A 231 -9.88 6.31 -9.79
CA ASP A 231 -9.42 7.54 -9.14
C ASP A 231 -8.77 7.27 -7.79
N PHE A 232 -9.21 6.23 -7.07
CA PHE A 232 -8.53 5.74 -5.88
C PHE A 232 -7.08 5.35 -6.18
N TYR A 233 -6.85 4.53 -7.21
CA TYR A 233 -5.49 4.09 -7.55
C TYR A 233 -4.63 5.19 -8.17
N LYS A 234 -5.22 6.13 -8.94
CA LYS A 234 -4.50 7.31 -9.43
C LYS A 234 -3.94 8.16 -8.30
N GLN A 235 -4.70 8.34 -7.22
CA GLN A 235 -4.22 9.06 -6.03
C GLN A 235 -3.05 8.35 -5.33
N LEU A 236 -2.85 7.06 -5.59
CA LEU A 236 -1.70 6.28 -5.10
C LEU A 236 -0.51 6.27 -6.07
N GLY A 237 -0.59 7.00 -7.19
CA GLY A 237 0.47 7.09 -8.19
C GLY A 237 0.40 6.03 -9.29
N PHE A 238 -0.71 5.28 -9.41
CA PHE A 238 -0.93 4.40 -10.56
C PHE A 238 -1.43 5.19 -11.77
N GLU A 239 -0.91 4.87 -12.94
CA GLU A 239 -1.31 5.45 -14.22
C GLU A 239 -2.09 4.43 -15.06
N ALA A 240 -3.18 4.89 -15.67
CA ALA A 240 -4.01 4.09 -16.57
C ALA A 240 -3.46 4.10 -17.98
N ASP A 241 -3.34 2.92 -18.57
CA ASP A 241 -2.91 2.69 -19.95
C ASP A 241 -1.68 3.55 -20.36
N PRO A 242 -0.57 3.51 -19.61
CA PRO A 242 0.59 4.32 -19.94
C PRO A 242 1.09 3.97 -21.34
N SER A 243 1.34 5.00 -22.15
CA SER A 243 1.74 4.84 -23.56
C SER A 243 0.77 4.00 -24.41
N GLY A 244 -0.51 3.89 -24.01
CA GLY A 244 -1.53 3.13 -24.73
C GLY A 244 -1.46 1.61 -24.54
N ILE A 245 -0.67 1.11 -23.57
CA ILE A 245 -0.65 -0.31 -23.21
C ILE A 245 -2.01 -0.68 -22.60
N LYS A 246 -2.69 -1.67 -23.18
CA LYS A 246 -4.01 -2.11 -22.71
C LYS A 246 -3.98 -3.56 -22.26
N GLY A 247 -4.50 -3.81 -21.06
CA GLY A 247 -4.82 -5.14 -20.60
C GLY A 247 -5.81 -5.84 -21.52
N LYS A 248 -5.56 -7.12 -21.81
CA LYS A 248 -6.44 -7.97 -22.60
C LYS A 248 -6.74 -9.21 -21.79
N THR A 249 -8.01 -9.57 -21.71
CA THR A 249 -8.46 -10.84 -21.17
C THR A 249 -8.85 -11.73 -22.34
N PHE A 250 -8.41 -12.99 -22.33
CA PHE A 250 -8.85 -13.98 -23.30
C PHE A 250 -10.10 -14.69 -22.76
N GLY A 251 -11.21 -14.58 -23.51
CA GLY A 251 -12.44 -15.29 -23.23
C GLY A 251 -12.42 -16.69 -23.85
N LEU A 252 -12.87 -17.69 -23.10
CA LEU A 252 -13.25 -18.99 -23.63
C LEU A 252 -14.77 -18.95 -23.76
N ASP A 253 -15.24 -18.50 -24.92
CA ASP A 253 -16.66 -18.57 -25.28
C ASP A 253 -17.02 -19.98 -25.77
#